data_AF-A0A1T4XQQ5-F1
#
_entry.id   AF-A0A1T4XQQ5-F1
#
_cell.length_a   1.000
_cell.length_b   1.000
_cell.length_c   1.000
_cell.angle_alpha   90.00
_cell.angle_beta   90.00
_cell.angle_gamma   90.00
#
_symmetry.space_group_name_H-M   'P 1'
#
loop_
_entity.id
_entity.type
_entity.pdbx_description
1 polymer ?
#
loop_
_entity_poly.entity_id
_entity_poly.type
_entity_poly.pdbx_seq_one_letter_code
_entity_poly.pdbx_strand_id
1 'polypeptide(L)'
;MTGKEFLKKVRRIKKITDIHWRVEGKDVLDPDLVKVVIVADGEEIEITYPLPPDKTGINFIQFSAMALIINKFMEQIGNDFRINFIDDIANAINYSRKQIKERV
;
A
#
# COMPACT_ATOMS: atom_id res chain seq x y z
N MET A 1 -3.41 -6.79 -14.89
CA MET A 1 -3.29 -5.31 -14.91
C MET A 1 -1.87 -4.94 -15.29
N THR A 2 -1.69 -4.09 -16.28
CA THR A 2 -0.38 -3.55 -16.69
C THR A 2 0.04 -2.39 -15.77
N GLY A 3 1.34 -2.06 -15.72
CA GLY A 3 1.82 -0.91 -14.94
C GLY A 3 1.17 0.42 -15.35
N LYS A 4 0.86 0.62 -16.63
CA LYS A 4 0.19 1.83 -17.14
C LYS A 4 -1.26 1.95 -16.65
N GLU A 5 -1.97 0.83 -16.60
CA GLU A 5 -3.33 0.76 -16.05
C GLU A 5 -3.33 1.05 -14.56
N PHE A 6 -2.37 0.48 -13.83
CA PHE A 6 -2.22 0.74 -12.40
C PHE A 6 -1.93 2.22 -12.11
N LEU A 7 -0.97 2.85 -12.80
CA LEU A 7 -0.68 4.28 -12.63
C LEU A 7 -1.90 5.17 -12.92
N LYS A 8 -2.68 4.83 -13.95
CA LYS A 8 -3.95 5.53 -14.23
C LYS A 8 -4.97 5.33 -13.10
N LYS A 9 -5.05 4.12 -12.53
CA LYS A 9 -5.92 3.84 -11.39
C LYS A 9 -5.52 4.67 -10.18
N VAL A 10 -4.24 4.64 -9.77
CA VAL A 10 -3.74 5.43 -8.61
C VAL A 10 -3.99 6.93 -8.79
N ARG A 11 -3.73 7.48 -9.98
CA ARG A 11 -4.00 8.90 -10.28
C ARG A 11 -5.48 9.29 -10.20
N ARG A 12 -6.39 8.34 -10.40
CA ARG A 12 -7.84 8.55 -10.34
C ARG A 12 -8.41 8.43 -8.93
N ILE A 13 -7.64 7.91 -7.97
CA ILE A 13 -8.09 7.76 -6.59
C ILE A 13 -8.42 9.14 -6.01
N LYS A 14 -9.69 9.35 -5.65
CA LYS A 14 -10.17 10.61 -5.07
C LYS A 14 -10.03 10.60 -3.56
N LYS A 15 -10.29 9.46 -2.91
CA LYS A 15 -10.22 9.31 -1.46
C LYS A 15 -9.77 7.91 -1.06
N ILE A 16 -8.74 7.84 -0.23
CA ILE A 16 -8.36 6.63 0.49
C ILE A 16 -8.96 6.72 1.89
N THR A 17 -9.71 5.70 2.29
CA THR A 17 -10.46 5.70 3.55
C THR A 17 -9.93 4.69 4.56
N ASP A 18 -9.21 3.67 4.10
CA ASP A 18 -8.63 2.68 5.00
C ASP A 18 -7.38 2.04 4.41
N ILE A 19 -6.47 1.66 5.30
CA ILE A 19 -5.30 0.84 5.00
C ILE A 19 -5.19 -0.18 6.15
N HIS A 20 -5.12 -1.47 5.84
CA HIS A 20 -4.95 -2.50 6.87
C HIS A 20 -4.19 -3.71 6.37
N TRP A 21 -3.65 -4.47 7.31
CA TRP A 21 -3.06 -5.78 7.03
C TRP A 21 -4.17 -6.82 7.07
N ARG A 22 -4.19 -7.71 6.08
CA ARG A 22 -5.04 -8.90 6.01
C ARG A 22 -4.11 -10.12 5.98
N VAL A 23 -4.29 -11.03 6.93
CA VAL A 23 -3.56 -12.31 6.93
C VAL A 23 -4.53 -13.39 6.47
N GLU A 24 -4.19 -14.11 5.39
CA GLU A 24 -4.97 -15.23 4.88
C GLU A 24 -4.48 -16.54 5.50
N GLY A 25 -5.37 -17.34 6.11
CA GLY A 25 -4.97 -18.62 6.70
C GLY A 25 -4.66 -18.57 8.20
N LYS A 26 -4.03 -19.63 8.71
CA LYS A 26 -3.81 -19.83 10.15
C LYS A 26 -2.44 -19.38 10.64
N ASP A 27 -1.44 -19.32 9.76
CA ASP A 27 -0.08 -18.95 10.13
C ASP A 27 0.14 -17.45 9.91
N VAL A 28 0.05 -16.70 10.99
CA VAL A 28 0.25 -15.24 10.99
C VAL A 28 1.71 -14.83 10.80
N LEU A 29 2.64 -15.79 10.80
CA LEU A 29 4.07 -15.57 10.61
C LEU A 29 4.53 -15.88 9.18
N ASP A 30 3.67 -16.47 8.35
CA ASP A 30 3.98 -16.72 6.95
C ASP A 30 3.87 -15.40 6.15
N PRO A 31 4.97 -14.86 5.62
CA PRO A 31 4.96 -13.62 4.86
C PRO A 31 4.10 -13.69 3.59
N ASP A 32 3.96 -14.87 2.99
CA ASP A 32 3.19 -15.06 1.75
C ASP A 32 1.68 -14.95 2.00
N LEU A 33 1.28 -15.08 3.27
CA LEU A 33 -0.10 -14.98 3.74
C LEU A 33 -0.48 -13.56 4.16
N VAL A 34 0.46 -12.61 4.16
CA VAL A 34 0.21 -11.22 4.57
C VAL A 34 -0.03 -10.33 3.33
N LYS A 35 -1.14 -9.60 3.36
CA LYS A 35 -1.53 -8.61 2.35
C LYS A 35 -1.77 -7.25 2.99
N VAL A 36 -1.44 -6.19 2.26
CA VAL A 36 -1.89 -4.83 2.52
C VAL A 36 -3.16 -4.62 1.70
N VAL A 37 -4.24 -4.26 2.38
CA VAL A 37 -5.52 -3.89 1.76
C VAL A 37 -5.68 -2.39 1.88
N ILE A 38 -5.96 -1.75 0.76
CA ILE A 38 -6.20 -0.30 0.66
C ILE A 38 -7.61 -0.09 0.14
N VAL A 39 -8.45 0.60 0.91
CA VAL A 39 -9.81 0.95 0.51
C VAL A 39 -9.79 2.35 -0.09
N ALA A 40 -10.02 2.44 -1.40
CA ALA A 40 -9.95 3.66 -2.17
C ALA A 40 -11.22 3.82 -3.02
N ASP A 41 -11.92 4.93 -2.88
CA ASP A 41 -13.18 5.22 -3.58
C ASP A 41 -14.25 4.11 -3.46
N GLY A 42 -14.23 3.35 -2.35
CA GLY A 42 -15.13 2.22 -2.12
C GLY A 42 -14.68 0.89 -2.74
N GLU A 43 -13.52 0.84 -3.40
CA GLU A 43 -12.90 -0.38 -3.92
C GLU A 43 -11.71 -0.83 -3.06
N GLU A 44 -11.50 -2.15 -2.94
CA GLU A 44 -10.29 -2.72 -2.32
C GLU A 44 -9.17 -2.89 -3.36
N ILE A 45 -7.96 -2.47 -2.98
CA ILE A 45 -6.71 -2.75 -3.69
C ILE A 45 -5.85 -3.60 -2.76
N GLU A 46 -5.64 -4.87 -3.13
CA GLU A 46 -4.79 -5.79 -2.38
C GLU A 46 -3.38 -5.85 -2.96
N ILE A 47 -2.38 -5.79 -2.07
CA ILE A 47 -0.96 -5.90 -2.42
C ILE A 47 -0.32 -6.90 -1.45
N THR A 48 0.28 -7.98 -1.96
CA THR A 48 1.05 -8.94 -1.13
C THR A 48 2.27 -8.26 -0.52
N TYR A 49 2.49 -8.44 0.78
CA TYR A 49 3.67 -7.93 1.48
C TYR A 49 3.93 -8.70 2.80
N PRO A 50 5.17 -9.07 3.12
CA PRO A 50 6.38 -8.77 2.36
C PRO A 50 6.49 -9.66 1.11
N LEU A 51 7.38 -9.29 0.18
CA LEU A 51 7.56 -10.10 -1.02
C LEU A 51 8.24 -11.43 -0.68
N PRO A 52 7.83 -12.53 -1.34
CA PRO A 52 8.59 -13.76 -1.30
C PRO A 52 10.02 -13.51 -1.83
N PRO A 53 11.06 -14.07 -1.18
CA PRO A 53 12.46 -13.77 -1.46
C PRO A 53 12.94 -14.20 -2.87
N ASP A 54 12.17 -15.02 -3.59
CA ASP A 54 12.51 -15.54 -4.92
C ASP A 54 12.14 -14.59 -6.08
N LYS A 55 11.51 -13.44 -5.81
CA LYS A 55 10.90 -12.56 -6.83
C LYS A 55 11.52 -11.16 -6.90
N THR A 56 12.84 -11.09 -7.09
CA THR A 56 13.63 -9.84 -7.14
C THR A 56 13.11 -8.79 -8.14
N GLY A 57 12.53 -9.18 -9.28
CA GLY A 57 11.95 -8.25 -10.26
C GLY A 57 10.55 -7.72 -9.94
N ILE A 58 9.76 -8.47 -9.15
CA ILE A 58 8.41 -8.04 -8.70
C ILE A 58 8.54 -7.01 -7.57
N ASN A 59 9.66 -7.06 -6.85
CA ASN A 59 9.99 -6.22 -5.72
C ASN A 59 9.88 -4.71 -6.04
N PHE A 60 10.51 -4.28 -7.14
CA PHE A 60 10.48 -2.87 -7.56
C PHE A 60 9.07 -2.38 -7.90
N ILE A 61 8.28 -3.19 -8.62
CA ILE A 61 6.94 -2.78 -9.08
C ILE A 61 5.98 -2.67 -7.90
N GLN A 62 6.00 -3.63 -6.98
CA GLN A 62 5.12 -3.61 -5.80
C GLN A 62 5.51 -2.53 -4.80
N PHE A 63 6.80 -2.32 -4.52
CA PHE A 63 7.21 -1.20 -3.65
C PHE A 63 6.95 0.15 -4.27
N SER A 64 7.16 0.31 -5.58
CA SER A 64 6.77 1.53 -6.30
C SER A 64 5.26 1.76 -6.24
N ALA A 65 4.46 0.70 -6.39
CA ALA A 65 3.01 0.77 -6.28
C ALA A 65 2.57 1.23 -4.88
N MET A 66 3.16 0.65 -3.83
CA MET A 66 2.87 1.02 -2.44
C MET A 66 3.27 2.47 -2.15
N ALA A 67 4.48 2.87 -2.57
CA ALA A 67 4.97 4.24 -2.39
C ALA A 67 4.07 5.27 -3.08
N LEU A 68 3.61 4.98 -4.30
CA LEU A 68 2.70 5.86 -5.02
C LEU A 68 1.35 6.01 -4.32
N ILE A 69 0.79 4.92 -3.78
CA ILE A 69 -0.51 4.98 -3.09
C ILE A 69 -0.39 5.70 -1.75
N ILE A 70 0.67 5.42 -0.97
CA ILE A 70 0.93 6.11 0.30
C ILE A 70 1.14 7.60 0.06
N ASN A 71 1.97 7.97 -0.92
CA ASN A 71 2.17 9.38 -1.27
C ASN A 71 0.86 10.05 -1.70
N LYS A 72 0.00 9.32 -2.43
CA LYS A 72 -1.32 9.84 -2.81
C LYS A 72 -2.20 10.08 -1.59
N PHE A 73 -2.18 9.18 -0.62
CA PHE A 73 -2.90 9.36 0.64
C PHE A 73 -2.35 10.57 1.44
N MET A 74 -1.03 10.69 1.57
CA MET A 74 -0.39 11.81 2.28
C MET A 74 -0.74 13.16 1.65
N GLU A 75 -0.74 13.24 0.32
CA GLU A 75 -1.22 14.41 -0.44
C GLU A 75 -2.69 14.73 -0.09
N GLN A 76 -3.58 13.72 -0.09
CA GLN A 76 -5.00 13.90 0.24
C GLN A 76 -5.21 14.46 1.64
N ILE A 77 -4.36 14.09 2.60
CA ILE A 77 -4.46 14.54 3.98
C ILE A 77 -3.67 15.83 4.26
N GLY A 78 -2.97 16.39 3.27
CA GLY A 78 -2.14 17.59 3.42
C GLY A 78 -0.91 17.35 4.31
N ASN A 79 -0.35 16.14 4.29
CA ASN A 79 0.86 15.78 5.03
C ASN A 79 2.05 15.77 4.06
N ASP A 80 3.15 16.43 4.43
CA ASP A 80 4.36 16.56 3.59
C ASP A 80 5.23 15.29 3.56
N PHE A 81 4.84 14.25 4.29
CA PHE A 81 5.51 12.95 4.26
C PHE A 81 5.49 12.36 2.85
N ARG A 82 6.68 12.02 2.35
CA ARG A 82 6.87 11.33 1.07
C ARG A 82 7.81 10.17 1.25
N ILE A 83 7.50 9.08 0.56
CA ILE A 83 8.33 7.89 0.52
C ILE A 83 8.65 7.47 -0.90
N ASN A 84 9.73 6.72 -1.04
CA ASN A 84 10.18 6.07 -2.26
C ASN A 84 10.26 4.56 -2.06
N PHE A 85 10.45 3.81 -3.15
CA PHE A 85 10.49 2.33 -3.14
C PHE A 85 11.67 1.73 -2.35
N ILE A 86 12.66 2.56 -1.97
CA ILE A 86 13.84 2.15 -1.20
C ILE A 86 13.60 2.31 0.31
N ASP A 87 12.61 3.11 0.70
CA ASP A 87 12.34 3.40 2.10
C ASP A 87 11.66 2.20 2.80
N ASP A 88 11.63 2.23 4.13
CA ASP A 88 10.90 1.24 4.92
C ASP A 88 9.39 1.34 4.68
N ILE A 89 8.92 0.53 3.73
CA ILE A 89 7.52 0.46 3.32
C ILE A 89 6.61 0.03 4.49
N ALA A 90 7.06 -0.87 5.37
CA ALA A 90 6.24 -1.32 6.50
C ALA A 90 5.99 -0.17 7.49
N ASN A 91 7.03 0.62 7.78
CA ASN A 91 6.88 1.82 8.60
C ASN A 91 5.94 2.84 7.94
N ALA A 92 6.09 3.08 6.64
CA ALA A 92 5.24 4.00 5.90
C ALA A 92 3.76 3.57 5.88
N ILE A 93 3.48 2.28 5.72
CA ILE A 93 2.14 1.71 5.85
C ILE A 93 1.60 2.00 7.25
N ASN A 94 2.33 1.61 8.30
CA ASN A 94 1.86 1.77 9.67
C ASN A 94 1.65 3.25 10.06
N TYR A 95 2.50 4.15 9.60
CA TYR A 95 2.32 5.60 9.76
C TYR A 95 1.04 6.08 9.07
N SER A 96 0.82 5.71 7.80
CA SER A 96 -0.38 6.03 7.04
C SER A 96 -1.66 5.56 7.74
N ARG A 97 -1.65 4.33 8.24
CA ARG A 97 -2.78 3.74 8.99
C ARG A 97 -3.13 4.53 10.23
N LYS A 98 -2.11 5.00 10.96
CA LYS A 98 -2.32 5.83 12.15
C LYS A 98 -2.98 7.17 11.79
N GLN A 99 -2.54 7.81 10.72
CA GLN A 99 -3.13 9.07 10.24
C GLN A 99 -4.60 8.94 9.80
N ILE A 100 -5.00 7.78 9.26
CA ILE A 100 -6.41 7.49 8.95
C ILE A 100 -7.24 7.43 10.24
N LYS A 101 -6.78 6.67 11.24
CA LYS A 101 -7.49 6.51 12.52
C LYS A 101 -7.67 7.80 13.31
N GLU A 102 -6.72 8.73 13.20
CA GLU A 102 -6.80 10.05 13.86
C GLU A 102 -7.82 10.99 13.19
N ARG A 103 -8.38 10.61 12.02
CA ARG A 103 -9.30 11.42 11.22
C ARG A 103 -10.71 10.84 11.08
N VAL A 104 -10.97 9.66 11.64
CA VAL A 104 -12.29 9.00 11.73
C VAL A 104 -12.78 9.10 13.16
#